data_AF-T2IUG4-F1
#
_entry.id   AF-T2IUG4-F1
#
_cell.length_a   1.000
_cell.length_b   1.000
_cell.length_c   1.000
_cell.angle_alpha   90.00
_cell.angle_beta   90.00
_cell.angle_gamma   90.00
#
_symmetry.space_group_name_H-M   'P 1'
#
loop_
_entity.id
_entity.type
_entity.pdbx_description
1 polymer ?
#
loop_
_entity_poly.entity_id
_entity_poly.type
_entity_poly.pdbx_seq_one_letter_code
_entity_poly.pdbx_strand_id
1 'polypeptide(L)' 'MFGKASFAPEDLLANLKALQETIDKQRPSGAKGRYWRSIFVSATMGPSIQVDISALRDINLAEGN' A
#
# COMPACT_ATOMS: atom_id res chain seq x y z
N MET A 1 -1.88 0.54 10.90
CA MET A 1 -1.70 -0.91 10.71
C MET A 1 -2.82 -1.35 9.76
N PHE A 2 -2.51 -2.01 8.64
CA PHE A 2 -3.51 -2.30 7.58
C PHE A 2 -4.11 -3.71 7.67
N GLY A 3 -3.80 -4.44 8.74
CA GLY A 3 -4.39 -5.74 9.04
C GLY A 3 -3.58 -6.51 10.07
N LYS A 4 -3.94 -7.79 10.23
CA LYS A 4 -3.24 -8.77 11.06
C LYS A 4 -2.92 -10.01 10.22
N ALA A 5 -1.98 -10.83 10.67
CA ALA A 5 -1.62 -12.08 9.99
C ALA A 5 -2.79 -13.07 9.82
N SER A 6 -3.85 -12.92 10.62
CA SER A 6 -5.05 -13.76 10.55
C SER A 6 -6.06 -13.34 9.47
N PHE A 7 -5.82 -12.23 8.76
CA PHE A 7 -6.74 -11.73 7.74
C PHE A 7 -6.51 -12.45 6.41
N ALA A 8 -7.54 -12.50 5.58
CA ALA A 8 -7.41 -13.01 4.23
C ALA A 8 -6.45 -12.12 3.40
N PRO A 9 -5.70 -12.71 2.45
CA PRO A 9 -4.77 -11.96 1.61
C PRO A 9 -5.47 -10.89 0.78
N GLU A 10 -6.69 -11.15 0.32
CA GLU A 10 -7.53 -10.20 -0.43
C GLU A 10 -7.86 -8.95 0.39
N ASP A 11 -8.29 -9.15 1.65
CA ASP A 11 -8.62 -8.05 2.57
C ASP A 11 -7.39 -7.19 2.89
N LEU A 12 -6.23 -7.84 3.08
CA LEU A 12 -4.96 -7.15 3.33
C LEU A 12 -4.57 -6.27 2.13
N LEU A 13 -4.76 -6.76 0.91
CA LEU A 13 -4.49 -6.03 -0.32
C LEU A 13 -5.46 -4.86 -0.51
N ALA A 14 -6.76 -5.07 -0.22
CA ALA A 14 -7.77 -4.00 -0.24
C ALA A 14 -7.43 -2.87 0.75
N ASN A 15 -7.06 -3.24 1.99
CA ASN A 15 -6.68 -2.27 3.02
C ASN A 15 -5.41 -1.49 2.67
N LEU A 16 -4.41 -2.18 2.09
CA LEU A 16 -3.17 -1.55 1.62
C LEU A 16 -3.44 -0.53 0.52
N LYS A 17 -4.31 -0.86 -0.45
CA LYS A 17 -4.71 0.05 -1.52
C LYS A 17 -5.47 1.25 -0.99
N ALA A 18 -6.43 1.04 -0.09
CA ALA A 18 -7.19 2.14 0.53
C ALA A 18 -6.26 3.14 1.26
N LEU A 19 -5.21 2.65 1.92
CA LEU A 19 -4.17 3.48 2.54
C LEU A 19 -3.37 4.27 1.50
N GLN A 20 -2.93 3.63 0.42
CA GLN A 20 -2.20 4.29 -0.65
C GLN A 20 -3.03 5.41 -1.30
N GLU A 21 -4.30 5.16 -1.60
CA GLU A 21 -5.22 6.17 -2.14
C GLU A 21 -5.44 7.33 -1.17
N THR A 22 -5.58 7.04 0.12
CA THR A 22 -5.78 8.08 1.14
C THR A 22 -4.57 8.99 1.26
N ILE A 23 -3.37 8.41 1.25
CA ILE A 23 -2.11 9.17 1.28
C ILE A 23 -1.94 10.01 0.01
N ASP A 24 -2.28 9.46 -1.17
CA ASP A 24 -2.23 10.21 -2.42
C ASP A 24 -3.26 11.36 -2.46
N LYS A 25 -4.47 11.17 -1.90
CA LYS A 25 -5.48 12.22 -1.74
C LYS A 25 -5.05 13.32 -0.77
N GLN A 26 -4.36 12.95 0.30
CA GLN A 26 -3.84 13.88 1.31
C GLN A 26 -2.51 14.53 0.91
N ARG A 27 -2.04 14.32 -0.33
CA ARG A 27 -0.82 14.93 -0.82
C ARG A 27 -0.91 16.47 -0.76
N PRO A 28 -0.02 17.17 -0.04
CA PRO A 28 -0.05 18.62 0.04
C PRO A 28 0.28 19.26 -1.30
N SER A 29 -0.41 20.35 -1.65
CA SER A 29 -0.28 21.05 -2.95
C SER A 29 1.13 21.59 -3.22
N GLY A 30 1.94 21.82 -2.18
CA GLY A 30 3.35 22.24 -2.29
C GLY A 30 4.33 21.13 -2.63
N ALA A 31 3.94 19.85 -2.56
CA ALA A 31 4.84 18.72 -2.77
C ALA A 31 5.07 18.44 -4.27
N LYS A 32 6.05 19.13 -4.86
CA LYS A 32 6.53 18.90 -6.23
C LYS A 32 7.48 17.69 -6.29
N GLY A 33 7.36 16.85 -7.33
CA GLY A 33 8.24 15.69 -7.58
C GLY A 33 7.68 14.33 -7.12
N ARG A 34 8.56 13.33 -6.93
CA ARG A 34 8.18 12.01 -6.39
C ARG A 34 7.85 12.13 -4.91
N TYR A 35 6.56 11.98 -4.58
CA TYR A 35 6.09 11.98 -3.19
C TYR A 35 6.45 10.69 -2.47
N TRP A 36 6.26 9.56 -3.15
CA TRP A 36 6.65 8.23 -2.67
C TRP A 36 8.11 7.94 -3.04
N ARG A 37 8.93 7.61 -2.04
CA ARG A 37 10.33 7.20 -2.23
C ARG A 37 10.49 5.69 -2.21
N SER A 38 9.94 5.04 -1.18
CA SER A 38 10.04 3.61 -0.94
C SER A 38 8.91 3.16 -0.03
N ILE A 39 8.38 1.96 -0.25
CA ILE A 39 7.40 1.31 0.62
C ILE A 39 8.01 0.02 1.14
N PHE A 40 7.84 -0.23 2.43
CA PHE A 40 8.25 -1.47 3.07
C PHE A 40 7.10 -2.00 3.91
N VAL A 41 6.88 -3.32 3.86
CA VAL A 41 5.90 -4.01 4.70
C VAL A 41 6.68 -4.90 5.67
N SER A 42 6.35 -4.81 6.96
CA SER A 42 6.95 -5.64 8.00
C SER A 42 5.89 -6.11 8.99
N ALA A 43 6.15 -7.27 9.59
CA ALA A 43 5.45 -7.73 10.78
C ALA A 43 6.07 -7.11 12.04
N THR A 44 5.34 -7.15 13.17
CA THR A 44 5.78 -6.57 14.44
C THR A 44 7.17 -7.04 14.90
N MET A 45 7.52 -8.29 14.59
CA MET A 45 8.81 -8.92 14.92
C MET A 45 9.37 -9.69 13.70
N GLY A 46 9.45 -9.04 12.54
CA GLY A 46 9.93 -9.68 11.31
C GLY A 46 10.75 -8.75 10.41
N PRO A 47 11.53 -9.32 9.48
CA PRO A 47 12.23 -8.52 8.48
C PRO A 47 11.23 -7.76 7.61
N SER A 48 11.68 -6.63 7.05
CA SER A 48 10.89 -5.86 6.10
C SER A 48 11.08 -6.36 4.68
N ILE A 49 10.01 -6.31 3.88
CA ILE A 49 10.03 -6.59 2.45
C ILE A 49 9.73 -5.29 1.72
N GLN A 50 10.58 -4.94 0.76
CA GLN A 50 10.36 -3.78 -0.09
C GLN A 50 9.25 -4.07 -1.09
N VAL A 51 8.31 -3.14 -1.21
CA VAL A 51 7.19 -3.21 -2.15
C VAL A 51 7.38 -2.18 -3.25
N ASP A 52 7.11 -2.58 -4.48
CA ASP A 52 7.12 -1.68 -5.62
C ASP A 52 5.86 -0.80 -5.62
N ILE A 53 6.08 0.52 -5.61
CA ILE A 53 5.03 1.54 -5.60
C ILE A 53 4.27 1.57 -6.93
N SER A 54 4.97 1.33 -8.04
CA SER A 54 4.39 1.34 -9.39
C SER A 54 3.42 0.17 -9.52
N ALA A 55 3.90 -1.03 -9.15
CA ALA A 55 3.07 -2.22 -9.12
C ALA A 55 1.84 -2.04 -8.21
N LEU A 56 2.01 -1.44 -7.03
CA LEU A 56 0.88 -1.19 -6.11
C LEU A 56 -0.21 -0.29 -6.71
N ARG A 57 0.17 0.68 -7.55
CA ARG A 57 -0.78 1.58 -8.23
C ARG A 57 -1.52 0.90 -9.37
N ASP A 58 -0.87 -0.03 -10.06
CA ASP A 58 -1.42 -0.72 -11.22
C ASP A 58 -2.37 -1.86 -10.84
N ILE A 59 -2.39 -2.28 -9.56
CA ILE A 59 -3.32 -3.31 -9.06
C ILE A 59 -4.77 -2.80 -9.14
N ASN A 60 -5.49 -3.22 -10.19
CA ASN A 60 -6.93 -3.10 -10.28
C ASN A 60 -7.57 -4.30 -9.56
N LEU A 61 -8.27 -4.05 -8.44
CA LEU A 61 -9.16 -5.04 -7.80
C LEU A 61 -10.39 -5.40 -8.66
N ALA A 62 -10.36 -5.11 -9.96
CA ALA A 62 -11.46 -5.34 -10.89
C ALA A 62 -11.42 -6.72 -11.57
N GLU A 63 -10.37 -7.52 -11.36
CA GLU A 63 -10.36 -8.91 -11.80
C GLU A 63 -10.57 -9.83 -10.61
N GLY A 64 -11.82 -9.87 -10.16
CA GLY A 64 -12.34 -11.01 -9.42
C GLY A 64 -12.56 -12.17 -10.41
N ASN A 65 -11.88 -13.28 -10.17
CA ASN A 65 -12.39 -14.62 -10.43
C ASN A 65 -12.39 -15.36 -9.10
#